data_AF-G8S2U1-F1
#
_entry.id   AF-G8S2U1-F1
#
_cell.length_a   1.000
_cell.length_b   1.000
_cell.length_c   1.000
_cell.angle_alpha   90.00
_cell.angle_beta   90.00
_cell.angle_gamma   90.00
#
_symmetry.space_group_name_H-M   'P 1'
#
loop_
_entity.id
_entity.type
_entity.pdbx_description
1 polymer ?
#
loop_
_entity_poly.entity_id
_entity_poly.type
_entity_poly.pdbx_seq_one_letter_code
_entity_poly.pdbx_strand_id
1 'polypeptide(L)'
;MRQAYAHHATLVLDPSADPRAPGAAITLALCGAHRHAGPCPVAPHHTGAEARADGLHLRILFAVAPDRVDAVRAAIDTALSGGPWRLVESGCARIDPAERDHARRLLKSVGPRG
;
A
#
# COMPACT_ATOMS: atom_id res chain seq x y z
N MET A 1 2.08 7.84 -18.38
CA MET A 1 0.89 8.23 -17.58
C MET A 1 0.72 7.26 -16.43
N ARG A 2 0.32 7.71 -15.23
CA ARG A 2 0.06 6.82 -14.10
C ARG A 2 -1.34 6.20 -14.21
N GLN A 3 -1.50 4.98 -13.70
CA GLN A 3 -2.78 4.31 -13.50
C GLN A 3 -2.91 3.92 -12.03
N ALA A 4 -4.15 3.72 -11.58
CA ALA A 4 -4.41 3.24 -10.23
C ALA A 4 -4.48 1.71 -10.22
N TYR A 5 -3.89 1.12 -9.20
CA TYR A 5 -3.83 -0.31 -8.99
C TYR A 5 -4.23 -0.65 -7.56
N ALA A 6 -4.69 -1.88 -7.40
CA ALA A 6 -5.05 -2.46 -6.13
C ALA A 6 -4.18 -3.68 -5.80
N HIS A 7 -3.94 -3.87 -4.53
CA HIS A 7 -3.24 -5.01 -3.95
C HIS A 7 -3.92 -5.36 -2.62
N HIS A 8 -3.94 -6.65 -2.29
CA HIS A 8 -4.36 -7.11 -0.98
C HIS A 8 -3.20 -7.79 -0.29
N ALA A 9 -3.28 -7.89 1.03
CA ALA A 9 -2.49 -8.83 1.80
C ALA A 9 -3.23 -9.24 3.06
N THR A 10 -3.00 -10.47 3.52
CA THR A 10 -3.54 -10.98 4.79
C THR A 10 -2.38 -11.33 5.70
N LEU A 11 -2.40 -10.80 6.93
CA LEU A 11 -1.37 -11.01 7.92
C LEU A 11 -1.94 -11.66 9.18
N VAL A 12 -1.16 -12.53 9.81
CA VAL A 12 -1.37 -12.90 11.22
C VAL A 12 -0.38 -12.10 12.05
N LEU A 13 -0.89 -11.21 12.89
CA LEU A 13 -0.08 -10.40 13.79
C LEU A 13 0.40 -11.24 14.97
N ASP A 14 1.62 -10.98 15.44
CA ASP A 14 2.02 -11.46 16.77
C ASP A 14 1.13 -10.82 17.84
N PRO A 15 0.89 -11.48 18.99
CA PRO A 15 -0.06 -10.99 20.02
C PRO A 15 0.23 -9.60 20.58
N SER A 16 1.46 -9.11 20.44
CA SER A 16 1.90 -7.78 20.90
C SER A 16 2.17 -6.79 19.77
N ALA A 17 1.98 -7.19 18.51
CA ALA A 17 2.26 -6.34 17.37
C ALA A 17 1.18 -5.27 17.17
N ASP A 18 1.62 -4.04 16.84
CA ASP A 18 0.71 -2.95 16.50
C ASP A 18 0.07 -3.22 15.12
N PRO A 19 -1.27 -3.27 15.01
CA PRO A 19 -1.96 -3.47 13.72
C PRO A 19 -1.71 -2.34 12.70
N ARG A 20 -1.18 -1.20 13.12
CA ARG A 20 -0.78 -0.10 12.22
C ARG A 20 0.62 -0.27 11.64
N ALA A 21 1.45 -1.12 12.24
CA ALA A 21 2.84 -1.31 11.84
C ALA A 21 3.00 -1.81 10.38
N PRO A 22 2.16 -2.72 9.85
CA PRO A 22 2.24 -3.11 8.44
C PRO A 22 2.02 -1.95 7.46
N GLY A 23 1.05 -1.08 7.75
CA GLY A 23 0.81 0.11 6.92
C GLY A 23 1.99 1.11 6.96
N ALA A 24 2.64 1.24 8.13
CA ALA A 24 3.85 2.05 8.27
C ALA A 24 5.03 1.45 7.49
N ALA A 25 5.22 0.13 7.52
CA ALA A 25 6.25 -0.56 6.76
C ALA A 25 6.07 -0.38 5.25
N ILE A 26 4.84 -0.50 4.74
CA ILE A 26 4.50 -0.22 3.33
C ILE A 26 4.82 1.24 2.99
N THR A 27 4.44 2.18 3.85
CA THR A 27 4.71 3.61 3.63
C THR A 27 6.20 3.88 3.51
N LEU A 28 7.02 3.31 4.42
CA LEU A 28 8.48 3.42 4.39
C LEU A 28 9.07 2.82 3.12
N ALA A 29 8.58 1.67 2.67
CA ALA A 29 9.07 1.02 1.46
C ALA A 29 8.74 1.80 0.17
N LEU A 30 7.54 2.40 0.10
CA LEU A 30 7.07 3.08 -1.12
C LEU A 30 7.47 4.56 -1.20
N CYS A 31 7.55 5.25 -0.06
CA CYS A 31 7.97 6.66 -0.01
C CYS A 31 9.47 6.84 0.27
N GLY A 32 10.15 5.79 0.74
CA GLY A 32 11.49 5.89 1.30
C GLY A 32 11.49 6.51 2.72
N ALA A 33 12.69 6.64 3.31
CA ALA A 33 12.87 7.22 4.65
C ALA A 33 12.81 8.75 4.69
N HIS A 34 12.92 9.42 3.54
CA HIS A 34 12.89 10.88 3.47
C HIS A 34 11.45 11.40 3.41
N ARG A 35 11.02 12.07 4.48
CA ARG A 35 9.76 12.84 4.49
C ARG A 35 9.80 13.92 3.42
N HIS A 36 8.87 13.88 2.48
CA HIS A 36 8.61 14.98 1.53
C HIS A 36 7.37 15.77 1.98
N ALA A 37 7.35 17.08 1.70
CA ALA A 37 6.13 17.87 1.86
C ALA A 37 5.20 17.62 0.66
N GLY A 38 3.90 17.36 0.91
CA GLY A 38 2.91 17.03 -0.12
C GLY A 38 2.79 15.52 -0.42
N PRO A 39 1.92 15.12 -1.35
CA PRO A 39 1.67 13.70 -1.60
C PRO A 39 2.84 13.04 -2.34
N CYS A 40 3.02 11.73 -2.14
CA CYS A 40 4.22 11.01 -2.55
C CYS A 40 4.55 11.19 -4.04
N PRO A 41 5.74 11.73 -4.39
CA PRO A 41 6.11 11.92 -5.78
C PRO A 41 6.45 10.59 -6.46
N VAL A 42 6.71 9.52 -5.71
CA VAL A 42 7.14 8.21 -6.25
C VAL A 42 5.92 7.34 -6.58
N ALA A 43 5.11 7.03 -5.57
CA ALA A 43 3.89 6.24 -5.69
C ALA A 43 2.86 6.69 -4.64
N PRO A 44 1.95 7.64 -4.96
CA PRO A 44 0.82 7.94 -4.08
C PRO A 44 0.06 6.68 -3.78
N HIS A 45 -0.10 6.39 -2.48
CA HIS A 45 -0.76 5.18 -2.03
C HIS A 45 -1.60 5.42 -0.79
N HIS A 46 -2.48 4.47 -0.52
CA HIS A 46 -3.28 4.39 0.67
C HIS A 46 -3.32 2.93 1.11
N THR A 47 -3.18 2.71 2.42
CA THR A 47 -3.31 1.40 3.04
C THR A 47 -4.47 1.46 4.03
N GLY A 48 -5.55 0.74 3.71
CA GLY A 48 -6.60 0.40 4.66
C GLY A 48 -6.24 -0.90 5.38
N ALA A 49 -6.58 -1.01 6.66
CA ALA A 49 -6.36 -2.20 7.45
C ALA A 49 -7.65 -2.53 8.22
N GLU A 50 -8.09 -3.79 8.15
CA GLU A 50 -9.28 -4.28 8.81
C GLU A 50 -8.94 -5.56 9.55
N ALA A 51 -9.19 -5.59 10.87
CA ALA A 51 -9.01 -6.80 11.67
C ALA A 51 -10.23 -7.71 11.49
N ARG A 52 -9.98 -8.97 11.13
CA ARG A 52 -10.98 -10.02 10.97
C ARG A 52 -10.59 -11.25 11.79
N ALA A 53 -11.47 -12.25 11.84
CA ALA A 53 -11.25 -13.46 12.64
C ALA A 53 -10.01 -14.28 12.20
N ASP A 54 -9.64 -14.18 10.93
CA ASP A 54 -8.53 -14.91 10.29
C ASP A 54 -7.24 -14.09 10.16
N GLY A 55 -7.24 -12.81 10.57
CA GLY A 55 -6.06 -11.96 10.56
C GLY A 55 -6.34 -10.49 10.26
N LEU A 56 -5.27 -9.74 10.00
CA LEU A 56 -5.33 -8.37 9.52
C LEU A 56 -5.38 -8.36 7.99
N HIS A 57 -6.49 -7.90 7.44
CA HIS A 57 -6.71 -7.74 6.00
C HIS A 57 -6.27 -6.34 5.60
N LEU A 58 -5.28 -6.28 4.72
CA LEU A 58 -4.76 -5.04 4.17
C LEU A 58 -5.31 -4.80 2.78
N ARG A 59 -5.73 -3.55 2.56
CA ARG A 59 -6.18 -3.05 1.28
C ARG A 59 -5.31 -1.90 0.82
N ILE A 60 -4.53 -2.13 -0.23
CA ILE A 60 -3.55 -1.16 -0.72
C ILE A 60 -3.99 -0.64 -2.09
N LEU A 61 -4.20 0.66 -2.17
CA LEU A 61 -4.42 1.37 -3.43
C LEU A 61 -3.17 2.20 -3.73
N PHE A 62 -2.68 2.17 -4.97
CA PHE A 62 -1.52 2.98 -5.37
C PHE A 62 -1.62 3.46 -6.81
N ALA A 63 -0.95 4.58 -7.12
CA ALA A 63 -0.90 5.16 -8.46
C ALA A 63 0.53 5.21 -8.99
N VAL A 64 0.81 4.49 -10.07
CA VAL A 64 2.15 4.41 -10.66
C VAL A 64 2.08 4.21 -12.18
N ALA A 65 3.18 4.42 -12.90
CA ALA A 65 3.26 4.10 -14.33
C ALA A 65 3.23 2.56 -14.53
N PRO A 66 2.61 2.03 -15.61
CA PRO A 66 2.43 0.59 -15.80
C PRO A 66 3.71 -0.26 -15.72
N ASP A 67 4.83 0.28 -16.21
CA ASP A 67 6.16 -0.32 -16.19
C ASP A 67 6.80 -0.42 -14.79
N ARG A 68 6.18 0.21 -13.78
CA ARG A 68 6.65 0.24 -12.39
C ARG A 68 5.77 -0.57 -11.44
N VAL A 69 4.67 -1.15 -11.93
CA VAL A 69 3.69 -1.87 -11.09
C VAL A 69 4.33 -3.04 -10.36
N ASP A 70 5.11 -3.86 -11.08
CA ASP A 70 5.74 -5.05 -10.50
C ASP A 70 6.78 -4.66 -9.44
N ALA A 71 7.52 -3.59 -9.68
CA ALA A 71 8.47 -3.06 -8.69
C ALA A 71 7.76 -2.57 -7.41
N VAL A 72 6.61 -1.91 -7.53
CA VAL A 72 5.81 -1.48 -6.37
C VAL A 72 5.23 -2.68 -5.61
N ARG A 73 4.74 -3.70 -6.32
CA ARG A 73 4.24 -4.93 -5.69
C ARG A 73 5.34 -5.66 -4.93
N ALA A 74 6.50 -5.85 -5.56
CA ALA A 74 7.66 -6.47 -4.92
C ALA A 74 8.12 -5.70 -3.67
N ALA A 75 8.06 -4.36 -3.69
CA ALA A 75 8.37 -3.54 -2.52
C ALA A 75 7.35 -3.74 -1.38
N ILE A 76 6.06 -3.86 -1.70
CA ILE A 76 5.02 -4.18 -0.71
C ILE A 76 5.26 -5.57 -0.11
N ASP A 77 5.48 -6.58 -0.94
CA ASP A 77 5.73 -7.95 -0.50
C ASP A 77 6.97 -8.04 0.40
N THR A 78 8.05 -7.35 0.02
CA THR A 78 9.27 -7.25 0.82
C THR A 78 9.00 -6.60 2.19
N ALA A 79 8.26 -5.49 2.22
CA ALA A 79 7.90 -4.81 3.46
C ALA A 79 7.06 -5.69 4.39
N LEU A 80 6.12 -6.45 3.83
CA LEU A 80 5.23 -7.34 4.57
C LEU A 80 5.91 -8.65 5.01
N SER A 81 7.06 -8.99 4.45
CA SER A 81 7.81 -10.19 4.85
C SER A 81 8.79 -9.96 6.01
N GLY A 82 9.00 -8.71 6.44
CA GLY A 82 10.07 -8.34 7.38
C GLY A 82 9.62 -7.92 8.80
N GLY A 83 8.33 -7.96 9.12
CA GLY A 83 7.80 -7.45 10.39
C GLY A 83 7.50 -8.54 11.45
N PRO A 84 7.10 -8.13 12.67
CA PRO A 84 6.60 -9.02 13.73
C PRO A 84 5.16 -9.50 13.43
N TRP A 85 5.00 -10.11 12.27
CA TRP A 85 3.77 -10.72 11.76
C TRP A 85 4.13 -11.75 10.70
N ARG A 86 3.18 -12.63 10.39
CA ARG A 86 3.32 -13.62 9.32
C ARG A 86 2.44 -13.25 8.13
N LEU A 87 3.05 -13.10 6.95
CA LEU A 87 2.33 -12.95 5.69
C LEU A 87 1.65 -14.28 5.32
N VAL A 88 0.34 -14.24 5.13
CA VAL A 88 -0.47 -15.41 4.74
C VAL A 88 -0.73 -15.42 3.24
N GLU A 89 -1.16 -14.28 2.71
CA GLU A 89 -1.49 -14.10 1.30
C GLU A 89 -1.10 -12.68 0.88
N SER A 90 -0.64 -12.53 -0.36
CA SER A 90 -0.37 -11.24 -0.99
C SER A 90 -0.63 -11.35 -2.49
N GLY A 91 -1.27 -10.35 -3.09
CA GLY A 91 -1.74 -10.53 -4.45
C GLY A 91 -2.30 -9.31 -5.14
N CYS A 92 -2.27 -9.34 -6.47
CA CYS A 92 -2.94 -8.33 -7.27
C CYS A 92 -4.46 -8.41 -7.05
N ALA A 93 -5.09 -7.25 -7.04
CA ALA A 93 -6.52 -7.15 -6.81
C ALA A 93 -7.12 -6.12 -7.76
N ARG A 94 -8.40 -6.31 -8.07
CA ARG A 94 -9.19 -5.33 -8.83
C ARG A 94 -9.60 -4.19 -7.90
N ILE A 95 -9.69 -2.98 -8.42
CA ILE A 95 -10.27 -1.84 -7.69
C ILE A 95 -11.77 -2.05 -7.62
N ASP A 96 -12.32 -2.07 -6.41
CA ASP A 96 -13.76 -2.17 -6.18
C ASP A 96 -14.46 -0.89 -6.66
N PRO A 97 -15.70 -0.95 -7.19
CA PRO A 97 -16.51 0.24 -7.45
C PRO A 97 -16.51 1.31 -6.34
N ALA A 98 -16.57 0.91 -5.07
CA ALA A 98 -16.55 1.82 -3.91
C ALA A 98 -15.21 2.55 -3.74
N GLU A 99 -14.12 2.00 -4.28
CA GLU A 99 -12.76 2.52 -4.14
C GLU A 99 -12.37 3.49 -5.27
N ARG A 100 -13.17 3.57 -6.34
CA ARG A 100 -12.85 4.34 -7.55
C ARG A 100 -12.58 5.81 -7.28
N ASP A 101 -13.33 6.43 -6.38
CA ASP A 101 -13.10 7.82 -6.02
C ASP A 101 -11.81 8.02 -5.24
N HIS A 102 -11.43 7.04 -4.40
CA HIS A 102 -10.15 7.06 -3.71
C HIS A 102 -9.00 6.91 -4.72
N ALA A 103 -9.10 5.94 -5.63
CA ALA A 103 -8.14 5.74 -6.71
C ALA A 103 -7.97 7.01 -7.57
N ARG A 104 -9.06 7.71 -7.90
CA ARG A 104 -9.00 9.01 -8.59
C ARG A 104 -8.27 10.08 -7.79
N ARG A 105 -8.44 10.14 -6.47
CA ARG A 105 -7.70 11.09 -5.62
C ARG A 105 -6.19 10.80 -5.65
N LEU A 106 -5.79 9.54 -5.60
CA LEU A 106 -4.37 9.15 -5.70
C LEU A 106 -3.76 9.59 -7.04
N LEU A 107 -4.48 9.42 -8.16
CA LEU A 107 -4.05 9.88 -9.48
C LEU A 107 -3.85 11.40 -9.57
N LYS A 108 -4.68 12.17 -8.85
CA LYS A 108 -4.62 13.64 -8.83
C LYS A 108 -3.63 14.21 -7.82
N SER A 109 -3.14 13.40 -6.89
CA SER A 109 -2.28 13.83 -5.79
C SER A 109 -0.83 14.14 -6.19
N VAL A 110 -0.57 14.54 -7.43
CA VAL A 110 0.74 15.11 -7.78
C VAL A 110 0.82 16.49 -7.14
N GLY A 111 1.69 16.66 -6.13
CA GLY A 111 2.08 17.99 -5.66
C GLY A 111 2.59 18.82 -6.84
N PRO A 112 2.37 20.15 -6.86
CA PRO A 112 2.74 20.98 -8.00
C PRO A 112 4.21 20.77 -8.36
N ARG A 113 4.48 20.60 -9.66
CA ARG A 113 5.84 20.69 -10.21
C ARG A 113 6.31 22.13 -9.98
N GLY A 114 7.04 22.34 -8.89
CA GLY A 114 7.89 23.52 -8.70
C GLY A 114 9.18 23.35 -9.46
#